data_AF-U6DR27-F1
#
_entry.id   AF-U6DR27-F1
#
_cell.length_a   1.000
_cell.length_b   1.000
_cell.length_c   1.000
_cell.angle_alpha   90.00
_cell.angle_beta   90.00
_cell.angle_gamma   90.00
#
_symmetry.space_group_name_H-M   'P 1'
#
loop_
_entity.id
_entity.type
_entity.pdbx_description
1 polymer ?
#
loop_
_entity_poly.entity_id
_entity_poly.type
_entity_poly.pdbx_seq_one_letter_code
_entity_poly.pdbx_strand_id
1 'polypeptide(L)'
;WLILVQDPECSPSVSQQWPTTWRTGTCGFHFTVDGNKRSSAKVSDSISTQYPVVDHEFDAVVVGAGGAGLRAAFGLSEAGFNTACVTKLFPTRSHTVAAQGGINAALGNMEEDNWRWHFYDTVKGSDWLGDQDALHYMTE
;
A
#
# COMPACT_ATOMS: atom_id res chain seq x y z
N TRP A 1 5.43 -8.19 -3.67
CA TRP A 1 6.47 -8.32 -4.69
C TRP A 1 5.99 -7.62 -5.95
N LEU A 2 6.04 -6.27 -5.98
CA LEU A 2 5.75 -5.46 -7.17
C LEU A 2 6.73 -4.27 -7.21
N ILE A 3 7.65 -4.42 -8.15
CA ILE A 3 8.42 -3.50 -9.01
C ILE A 3 8.41 -2.00 -8.65
N LEU A 4 9.60 -1.46 -8.35
CA LEU A 4 10.00 -0.12 -8.77
C LEU A 4 10.94 -0.27 -9.97
N VAL A 5 10.55 0.29 -11.12
CA VAL A 5 11.49 0.60 -12.19
C VAL A 5 12.33 1.77 -11.71
N GLN A 6 13.61 1.52 -11.47
CA GLN A 6 14.60 2.56 -11.19
C GLN A 6 15.33 2.84 -12.50
N ASP A 7 14.89 3.85 -13.24
CA ASP A 7 15.64 4.32 -14.41
C ASP A 7 16.88 5.12 -13.95
N PRO A 8 18.09 4.77 -14.41
CA PRO A 8 19.29 5.57 -14.19
C PRO A 8 19.53 6.51 -15.38
N GLU A 9 19.76 7.77 -15.03
CA GLU A 9 20.49 8.81 -15.77
C GLU A 9 19.82 9.57 -16.94
N CYS A 10 20.13 10.87 -16.92
CA CYS A 10 19.53 11.99 -17.62
C CYS A 10 20.49 12.52 -18.70
N SER A 11 19.97 13.05 -19.80
CA SER A 11 20.67 14.06 -20.61
C SER A 11 19.67 14.99 -21.33
N PRO A 12 20.04 16.26 -21.58
CA PRO A 12 19.10 17.37 -21.51
C PRO A 12 18.78 17.94 -22.89
N SER A 13 17.51 18.20 -23.18
CA SER A 13 17.04 19.36 -23.97
C SER A 13 15.56 19.23 -24.28
N VAL A 14 14.76 20.15 -23.75
CA VAL A 14 13.74 20.94 -24.45
C VAL A 14 12.97 21.68 -23.37
N SER A 15 13.16 22.99 -23.39
CA SER A 15 12.41 23.98 -22.63
C SER A 15 10.93 23.91 -22.99
N GLN A 16 10.11 23.43 -22.06
CA GLN A 16 8.71 23.82 -21.96
C GLN A 16 8.48 24.33 -20.54
N GLN A 17 8.12 25.61 -20.45
CA GLN A 17 7.83 26.31 -19.21
C GLN A 17 6.54 25.79 -18.60
N TRP A 18 6.63 25.21 -17.40
CA TRP A 18 5.47 24.97 -16.53
C TRP A 18 5.13 26.24 -15.74
N PRO A 19 3.84 26.56 -15.54
CA PRO A 19 3.44 27.69 -14.72
C PRO A 19 3.83 27.47 -13.25
N THR A 20 4.76 28.31 -12.77
CA THR A 20 5.22 28.40 -11.40
C THR A 20 4.14 28.97 -10.49
N THR A 21 3.12 28.20 -10.13
CA THR A 21 2.30 28.44 -8.92
C THR A 21 1.65 27.14 -8.45
N TRP A 22 2.46 26.17 -8.02
CA TRP A 22 1.99 25.22 -7.03
C TRP A 22 1.76 26.00 -5.75
N ARG A 23 0.50 26.30 -5.44
CA ARG A 23 0.12 26.75 -4.10
C ARG A 23 0.75 25.77 -3.12
N THR A 24 1.68 26.26 -2.31
CA THR A 24 2.12 25.59 -1.09
C THR A 24 0.92 25.60 -0.15
N GLY A 25 -0.05 24.73 -0.42
CA GLY A 25 -0.95 24.26 0.61
C GLY A 25 -0.08 23.48 1.55
N THR A 26 0.37 24.13 2.62
CA THR A 26 0.75 23.39 3.81
C THR A 26 -0.50 22.59 4.16
N CYS A 27 -0.46 21.28 3.93
CA CYS A 27 -1.30 20.36 4.67
C CYS A 27 -0.79 20.48 6.11
N GLY A 28 -1.20 21.56 6.79
CA GLY A 28 -0.88 21.79 8.17
C GLY A 28 -1.48 20.62 8.91
N PHE A 29 -0.65 19.67 9.32
CA PHE A 29 -0.99 18.75 10.40
C PHE A 29 -1.13 19.62 11.64
N HIS A 30 -2.31 20.22 11.79
CA HIS A 30 -2.70 20.95 12.97
C HIS A 30 -2.94 19.92 14.05
N PHE A 31 -1.91 19.66 14.86
CA PHE A 31 -2.03 18.90 16.09
C PHE A 31 -2.80 19.77 17.10
N THR A 32 -4.12 19.77 16.99
CA THR A 32 -4.97 20.15 18.12
C THR A 32 -4.96 18.95 19.04
N VAL A 33 -4.28 19.06 20.18
CA VAL A 33 -4.55 18.19 21.33
C VAL A 33 -5.90 18.63 21.91
N ASP A 34 -6.93 18.55 21.09
CA ASP A 34 -8.30 18.53 21.57
C ASP A 34 -8.59 17.06 21.79
N GLY A 35 -8.24 16.59 22.99
CA GLY A 35 -8.81 15.38 23.55
C GLY A 35 -10.32 15.58 23.53
N ASN A 36 -10.94 15.18 22.42
CA ASN A 36 -12.34 15.40 22.18
C ASN A 36 -13.04 14.59 23.28
N LYS A 37 -13.68 15.29 24.22
CA LYS A 37 -14.54 14.71 25.26
C LYS A 37 -15.79 14.13 24.58
N ARG A 38 -15.61 13.17 23.66
CA ARG A 38 -16.70 12.31 23.20
C ARG A 38 -16.92 11.28 24.28
N SER A 39 -18.14 11.27 24.77
CA SER A 39 -18.68 10.60 25.96
C SER A 39 -18.59 9.05 25.99
N SER A 40 -17.67 8.42 25.25
CA SER A 40 -17.58 6.96 25.15
C SER A 40 -16.18 6.33 25.25
N ALA A 41 -15.09 7.11 25.29
CA ALA A 41 -13.77 6.54 25.54
C ALA A 41 -13.53 6.41 27.05
N LYS A 42 -13.78 5.22 27.62
CA LYS A 42 -13.44 4.93 29.02
C LYS A 42 -11.94 4.76 29.15
N VAL A 43 -11.23 5.79 29.61
CA VAL A 43 -9.80 5.74 29.90
C VAL A 43 -9.59 5.93 31.40
N SER A 44 -8.97 4.95 32.06
CA SER A 44 -8.59 4.99 33.47
C SER A 44 -7.35 5.87 33.68
N ASP A 45 -7.47 6.90 34.51
CA ASP A 45 -6.69 8.15 34.56
C ASP A 45 -5.17 8.09 34.86
N SER A 46 -4.54 6.95 35.18
CA SER A 46 -3.11 6.93 35.57
C SER A 46 -2.11 6.73 34.42
N ILE A 47 -2.46 5.94 33.40
CA ILE A 47 -1.54 5.63 32.28
C ILE A 47 -1.54 6.75 31.23
N SER A 48 -2.67 7.42 31.04
CA SER A 48 -2.89 8.43 30.00
C SER A 48 -2.14 9.73 30.26
N THR A 49 -1.80 10.01 31.53
CA THR A 49 -1.00 11.20 31.90
C THR A 49 0.47 11.04 31.49
N GLN A 50 1.00 9.81 31.49
CA GLN A 50 2.39 9.53 31.07
C GLN A 50 2.52 9.38 29.54
N TYR A 51 1.51 8.81 28.90
CA TYR A 51 1.45 8.62 27.45
C TYR A 51 0.12 9.19 26.94
N PRO A 52 0.11 10.44 26.45
CA PRO A 52 -1.12 11.02 25.90
C PRO A 52 -1.55 10.21 24.69
N VAL A 53 -2.79 9.72 24.72
CA VAL A 53 -3.38 8.93 23.63
C VAL A 53 -4.04 9.89 22.65
N VAL A 54 -3.81 9.67 21.35
CA VAL A 54 -4.42 10.44 20.27
C VAL A 54 -5.33 9.52 19.48
N ASP A 55 -6.62 9.84 19.48
CA ASP A 55 -7.63 9.08 18.73
C ASP A 55 -7.83 9.72 17.35
N HIS A 56 -7.88 8.88 16.31
CA HIS A 56 -8.18 9.27 14.95
C HIS A 56 -9.28 8.36 14.37
N GLU A 57 -10.20 8.94 13.60
CA GLU A 57 -11.30 8.22 12.96
C GLU A 57 -11.10 8.19 11.44
N PHE A 58 -11.12 6.98 10.88
CA PHE A 58 -10.99 6.68 9.45
C PHE A 58 -11.93 5.53 9.09
N ASP A 59 -12.31 5.42 7.82
CA ASP A 59 -13.18 4.34 7.35
C ASP A 59 -12.41 3.01 7.27
N ALA A 60 -11.12 3.09 6.91
CA ALA A 60 -10.23 1.95 6.86
C ALA A 60 -8.80 2.35 7.27
N VAL A 61 -8.11 1.41 7.93
CA VAL A 61 -6.70 1.56 8.31
C VAL A 61 -5.90 0.43 7.71
N VAL A 62 -4.89 0.78 6.93
CA VAL A 62 -3.93 -0.16 6.31
C VAL A 62 -2.62 -0.09 7.09
N VAL A 63 -2.18 -1.23 7.60
CA VAL A 63 -0.91 -1.33 8.35
C VAL A 63 0.16 -1.96 7.45
N GLY A 64 1.14 -1.14 7.09
CA GLY A 64 2.27 -1.49 6.23
C GLY A 64 2.21 -0.81 4.87
N ALA A 65 3.31 -0.18 4.46
CA ALA A 65 3.44 0.50 3.17
C ALA A 65 4.35 -0.27 2.19
N GLY A 66 4.22 -1.60 2.16
CA GLY A 66 4.80 -2.45 1.10
C GLY A 66 3.92 -2.47 -0.14
N GLY A 67 4.28 -3.26 -1.16
CA GLY A 67 3.52 -3.31 -2.42
C GLY A 67 2.03 -3.66 -2.23
N ALA A 68 1.73 -4.60 -1.32
CA ALA A 68 0.34 -4.97 -1.01
C ALA A 68 -0.42 -3.85 -0.29
N GLY A 69 0.18 -3.26 0.75
CA GLY A 69 -0.46 -2.21 1.54
C GLY A 69 -0.67 -0.91 0.77
N LEU A 70 0.30 -0.50 -0.07
CA LEU A 70 0.14 0.66 -0.94
C LEU A 70 -0.97 0.43 -1.98
N ARG A 71 -1.03 -0.76 -2.60
CA ARG A 71 -2.10 -1.09 -3.55
C ARG A 71 -3.48 -1.11 -2.88
N ALA A 72 -3.58 -1.65 -1.67
CA ALA A 72 -4.82 -1.67 -0.89
C ALA A 72 -5.25 -0.25 -0.46
N ALA A 73 -4.35 0.54 0.10
CA ALA A 73 -4.64 1.90 0.55
C ALA A 73 -5.09 2.80 -0.62
N PHE A 74 -4.40 2.72 -1.75
CA PHE A 74 -4.79 3.47 -2.94
C PHE A 74 -6.14 3.01 -3.50
N GLY A 75 -6.39 1.70 -3.58
CA GLY A 75 -7.69 1.20 -4.07
C GLY A 75 -8.87 1.60 -3.19
N LEU A 76 -8.68 1.64 -1.87
CA LEU A 76 -9.71 2.14 -0.95
C LEU A 76 -9.92 3.67 -1.09
N SER A 77 -8.84 4.44 -1.24
CA SER A 77 -8.93 5.88 -1.51
C SER A 77 -9.63 6.17 -2.84
N GLU A 78 -9.35 5.40 -3.88
CA GLU A 78 -9.97 5.52 -5.22
C GLU A 78 -11.47 5.20 -5.17
N ALA A 79 -11.87 4.24 -4.33
CA ALA A 79 -13.27 3.94 -4.05
C ALA A 79 -13.97 4.99 -3.15
N GLY A 80 -13.26 6.04 -2.73
CA GLY A 80 -13.80 7.18 -1.97
C GLY A 80 -13.79 7.01 -0.45
N PHE A 81 -13.12 5.98 0.08
CA PHE A 81 -12.99 5.78 1.52
C PHE A 81 -11.87 6.65 2.10
N ASN A 82 -12.11 7.21 3.29
CA ASN A 82 -11.07 7.91 4.03
C ASN A 82 -10.12 6.90 4.69
N THR A 83 -8.96 6.70 4.08
CA THR A 83 -8.02 5.63 4.48
C THR A 83 -6.74 6.15 5.10
N ALA A 84 -6.34 5.57 6.24
CA ALA A 84 -5.04 5.81 6.84
C ALA A 84 -4.06 4.68 6.49
N CYS A 85 -2.86 5.02 6.04
CA CYS A 85 -1.76 4.07 5.84
C CYS A 85 -0.69 4.30 6.91
N VAL A 86 -0.50 3.32 7.79
CA VAL A 86 0.45 3.40 8.91
C VAL A 86 1.63 2.49 8.61
N THR A 87 2.84 3.03 8.62
CA THR A 87 4.06 2.27 8.37
C THR A 87 5.19 2.66 9.30
N LYS A 88 5.94 1.67 9.77
CA LYS A 88 7.17 1.89 10.57
C LYS A 88 8.32 2.43 9.73
N LEU A 89 8.38 2.03 8.46
CA LEU A 89 9.45 2.40 7.53
C LEU A 89 8.90 3.36 6.48
N PHE A 90 9.79 4.20 5.94
CA PHE A 90 9.47 4.96 4.73
C PHE A 90 9.08 3.98 3.61
N PRO A 91 8.00 4.23 2.84
CA PRO A 91 7.39 3.22 1.95
C PRO A 91 8.36 2.51 1.00
N THR A 92 9.31 3.24 0.42
CA THR A 92 10.31 2.69 -0.53
C THR A 92 11.38 1.82 0.14
N ARG A 93 11.42 1.74 1.47
CA ARG A 93 12.33 0.87 2.24
C ARG A 93 11.65 -0.39 2.76
N SER A 94 10.43 -0.66 2.32
CA SER A 94 9.77 -1.94 2.62
C SER A 94 10.49 -3.10 1.92
N HIS A 95 10.43 -4.31 2.47
CA HIS A 95 11.12 -5.49 1.91
C HIS A 95 10.65 -5.86 0.48
N THR A 96 9.55 -5.26 0.00
CA THR A 96 9.15 -5.38 -1.41
C THR A 96 10.20 -4.78 -2.36
N VAL A 97 11.03 -3.84 -1.90
CA VAL A 97 12.10 -3.22 -2.71
C VAL A 97 13.22 -4.19 -3.08
N ALA A 98 13.45 -5.23 -2.29
CA ALA A 98 14.50 -6.21 -2.53
C ALA A 98 14.10 -7.29 -3.57
N ALA A 99 12.93 -7.15 -4.19
CA ALA A 99 12.43 -8.09 -5.16
C ALA A 99 13.18 -8.03 -6.49
N GLN A 100 13.65 -9.19 -6.99
CA GLN A 100 14.46 -9.26 -8.22
C GLN A 100 13.82 -10.04 -9.38
N GLY A 101 13.21 -11.20 -9.11
CA GLY A 101 12.80 -12.12 -10.17
C GLY A 101 11.72 -11.57 -11.10
N GLY A 102 10.57 -11.17 -10.55
CA GLY A 102 9.44 -10.69 -11.33
C GLY A 102 8.10 -11.06 -10.68
N ILE A 103 7.03 -11.00 -11.47
CA ILE A 103 5.68 -11.44 -11.11
C ILE A 103 5.23 -12.45 -12.16
N ASN A 104 4.74 -13.61 -11.72
CA ASN A 104 4.18 -14.62 -12.61
C ASN A 104 2.78 -14.21 -13.04
N ALA A 105 2.54 -14.16 -14.35
CA ALA A 105 1.23 -13.90 -14.94
C ALA A 105 1.17 -14.57 -16.33
N ALA A 106 0.07 -15.24 -16.62
CA ALA A 106 -0.14 -15.94 -17.89
C ALA A 106 -0.53 -14.96 -19.01
N LEU A 107 0.40 -14.08 -19.39
CA LEU A 107 0.17 -13.04 -20.41
C LEU A 107 0.37 -13.53 -21.85
N GLY A 108 1.03 -14.68 -22.04
CA GLY A 108 1.28 -15.24 -23.37
C GLY A 108 2.27 -14.45 -24.25
N ASN A 109 3.15 -13.65 -23.65
CA ASN A 109 4.05 -12.74 -24.39
C ASN A 109 5.21 -13.44 -25.11
N MET A 110 5.70 -14.57 -24.59
CA MET A 110 6.84 -15.32 -25.15
C MET A 110 6.39 -16.56 -25.91
N GLU A 111 5.41 -17.26 -25.34
CA GLU A 111 4.76 -18.44 -25.91
C GLU A 111 3.29 -18.41 -25.51
N GLU A 112 2.46 -19.22 -26.18
CA GLU A 112 1.05 -19.35 -25.82
C GLU A 112 0.95 -19.86 -24.37
N ASP A 113 0.17 -19.18 -23.55
CA ASP A 113 0.06 -19.46 -22.12
C ASP A 113 -1.41 -19.45 -21.69
N ASN A 114 -1.73 -20.23 -20.66
CA ASN A 114 -3.07 -20.35 -20.11
C ASN A 114 -3.01 -20.24 -18.59
N TRP A 115 -3.87 -19.40 -18.01
CA TRP A 115 -3.96 -19.25 -16.56
C TRP A 115 -4.19 -20.59 -15.84
N ARG A 116 -4.84 -21.56 -16.47
CA ARG A 116 -5.06 -22.90 -15.89
C ARG A 116 -3.76 -23.68 -15.69
N TRP A 117 -2.75 -23.43 -16.51
CA TRP A 117 -1.43 -24.03 -16.34
C TRP A 117 -0.72 -23.42 -15.13
N HIS A 118 -0.79 -22.09 -15.01
CA HIS A 118 -0.29 -21.38 -13.81
C HIS A 118 -1.02 -21.81 -12.53
N PHE A 119 -2.33 -22.04 -12.59
CA PHE A 119 -3.12 -22.61 -11.49
C PHE A 119 -2.62 -24.01 -11.10
N TYR A 120 -2.46 -24.90 -12.08
CA TYR A 120 -1.99 -26.26 -11.84
C TYR A 120 -0.59 -26.28 -11.19
N ASP A 121 0.34 -25.47 -11.69
CA ASP A 121 1.68 -25.36 -11.13
C ASP A 121 1.67 -24.84 -9.68
N THR A 122 0.74 -23.94 -9.36
CA THR A 122 0.62 -23.39 -8.01
C THR A 122 -0.02 -24.40 -7.04
N VAL A 123 -1.06 -25.12 -7.45
CA VAL A 123 -1.67 -26.18 -6.64
C VAL A 123 -0.64 -27.28 -6.34
N LYS A 124 0.07 -27.73 -7.38
CA LYS A 124 1.13 -28.73 -7.22
C LYS A 124 2.30 -28.22 -6.38
N GLY A 125 2.73 -26.98 -6.59
CA GLY A 125 3.81 -26.34 -5.82
C GLY A 125 3.47 -26.14 -4.34
N SER A 126 2.18 -25.98 -4.02
CA SER A 126 1.67 -25.90 -2.65
C SER A 126 1.54 -27.26 -1.94
N ASP A 127 1.93 -28.36 -2.61
CA ASP A 127 1.74 -29.73 -2.11
C ASP A 127 0.27 -30.05 -1.77
N TRP A 128 -0.66 -29.55 -2.60
CA TRP A 128 -2.12 -29.68 -2.42
C TRP A 128 -2.69 -29.08 -1.12
N LEU A 129 -1.88 -28.32 -0.38
CA LEU A 129 -2.30 -27.66 0.86
C LEU A 129 -2.88 -26.26 0.62
N GLY A 130 -2.65 -25.68 -0.57
CA GLY A 130 -3.17 -24.38 -0.95
C GLY A 130 -4.69 -24.40 -1.18
N ASP A 131 -5.37 -23.33 -0.76
CA ASP A 131 -6.79 -23.18 -0.98
C ASP A 131 -7.08 -22.92 -2.46
N GLN A 132 -7.79 -23.85 -3.12
CA GLN A 132 -7.90 -23.87 -4.57
C GLN A 132 -8.77 -22.72 -5.09
N ASP A 133 -9.70 -22.19 -4.29
CA ASP A 133 -10.51 -21.04 -4.67
C ASP A 133 -9.68 -19.74 -4.75
N ALA A 134 -8.80 -19.51 -3.76
CA ALA A 134 -7.91 -18.37 -3.69
C ALA A 134 -6.82 -18.47 -4.77
N LEU A 135 -6.30 -19.68 -5.02
CA LEU A 135 -5.34 -19.92 -6.10
C LEU A 135 -5.96 -19.69 -7.48
N HIS A 136 -7.22 -20.08 -7.67
CA HIS A 136 -7.96 -19.80 -8.90
C HIS A 136 -8.14 -18.29 -9.10
N TYR A 137 -8.61 -17.58 -8.07
CA TYR A 137 -8.75 -16.12 -8.11
C TYR A 137 -7.43 -15.38 -8.36
N MET A 138 -6.31 -15.92 -7.90
CA MET A 138 -4.99 -15.33 -8.11
C MET A 138 -4.47 -15.51 -9.55
N THR A 139 -4.88 -16.57 -10.24
CA THR A 139 -4.27 -16.99 -11.51
C THR A 139 -5.09 -16.63 -12.75
N GLU A 140 -6.42 -16.58 -12.65
CA GLU A 140 -7.35 -16.15 -13.71
C GLU A 140 -7.21 -14.65 -14.07
#